data_AF-A0AA35SC08-F1
#
_entry.id   AF-A0AA35SC08-F1
#
_cell.length_a   1.000
_cell.length_b   1.000
_cell.length_c   1.000
_cell.angle_alpha   90.00
_cell.angle_beta   90.00
_cell.angle_gamma   90.00
#
_symmetry.space_group_name_H-M   'P 1'
#
loop_
_entity.id
_entity.type
_entity.pdbx_description
1 polymer ?
#
loop_
_entity_poly.entity_id
_entity_poly.type
_entity_poly.pdbx_seq_one_letter_code
_entity_poly.pdbx_strand_id
1 'polypeptide(L)'
;MLAALQGKATSPTHLNPYSGLSNPRFTARCSHIQSCIDLLPLKDLHEFFPHLLANVFGYDHSQGWQLRGFNAKLHSDFPTLLNFFSPDGHIFRLMGKLESTNSLYEFPISCLPTPTQLSLTEGHVPHLYHDKVDHISPTKLHLTAFEYYIFHFAYYLIFQQTKPQPAPTATPLQDCIYSHLLDVYLNHFLPPLGTLPPALMMTSKQQGSPHHHGYTPPELRAGGGTEAHAEEREAPLVQAEVLVQVLVEFWLNQNKYNGRHGDILAQAQNRFVPNEEHLLLTRRLVRHVHYFTNGSASGSPYNFLNPLTDDFRRSIIPTFIHKRLYYFLRYSFRHLPLDNTFRYVLELWLTYIQPWRYTDPLRPSSENKESLESLPRRW
;
A
#
# COMPACT_ATOMS: atom_id res chain seq x y z
N MET A 1 17.61 47.03 -45.52
CA MET A 1 17.75 45.58 -45.73
C MET A 1 18.67 45.04 -44.65
N LEU A 2 18.11 44.63 -43.51
CA LEU A 2 18.69 43.65 -42.57
C LEU A 2 17.67 43.45 -41.44
N ALA A 3 16.82 42.45 -41.66
CA ALA A 3 15.81 41.98 -40.73
C ALA A 3 16.40 40.98 -39.75
N ALA A 4 15.80 40.97 -38.55
CA ALA A 4 15.61 39.82 -37.67
C ALA A 4 16.85 39.14 -37.05
N LEU A 5 17.23 39.64 -35.87
CA LEU A 5 17.73 38.78 -34.79
C LEU A 5 16.53 38.06 -34.15
N GLN A 6 16.09 36.96 -34.76
CA GLN A 6 15.24 35.99 -34.07
C GLN A 6 16.14 35.12 -33.19
N GLY A 7 16.01 35.33 -31.88
CA GLY A 7 16.53 34.43 -30.86
C GLY A 7 16.04 33.03 -31.15
N LYS A 8 16.98 32.15 -31.49
CA LYS A 8 16.77 30.73 -31.66
C LYS A 8 16.30 30.17 -30.33
N ALA A 9 15.00 29.92 -30.20
CA ALA A 9 14.44 29.14 -29.11
C ALA A 9 15.20 27.81 -29.07
N THR A 10 15.96 27.60 -28.00
CA THR A 10 16.56 26.31 -27.70
C THR A 10 15.43 25.30 -27.55
N SER A 11 15.37 24.31 -28.45
CA SER A 11 14.49 23.15 -28.29
C SER A 11 14.62 22.59 -26.87
N PRO A 12 13.51 22.14 -26.24
CA PRO A 12 13.61 21.48 -24.95
C PRO A 12 14.49 20.25 -25.14
N THR A 13 15.62 20.22 -24.44
CA THR A 13 16.43 19.01 -24.25
C THR A 13 15.48 17.86 -23.92
N HIS A 14 15.44 16.84 -24.77
CA HIS A 14 14.59 15.67 -24.60
C HIS A 14 14.95 15.02 -23.25
N LEU A 15 14.15 15.31 -22.23
CA LEU A 15 14.41 14.87 -20.86
C LEU A 15 14.33 13.35 -20.84
N ASN A 16 15.48 12.68 -20.70
CA ASN A 16 15.52 11.22 -20.63
C ASN A 16 15.08 10.77 -19.23
N PRO A 17 13.95 10.05 -19.07
CA PRO A 17 13.48 9.62 -17.76
C PRO A 17 14.40 8.58 -17.09
N TYR A 18 15.16 7.83 -17.87
CA TYR A 18 16.01 6.74 -17.38
C TYR A 18 17.36 7.21 -16.83
N SER A 19 17.85 8.38 -17.26
CA SER A 19 19.22 8.84 -16.92
C SER A 19 19.42 9.18 -15.45
N GLY A 20 18.35 9.55 -14.74
CA GLY A 20 18.42 9.93 -13.33
C GLY A 20 18.28 8.77 -12.34
N LEU A 21 17.83 7.59 -12.78
CA LEU A 21 17.47 6.47 -11.89
C LEU A 21 18.66 5.91 -11.10
N SER A 22 19.86 5.94 -11.69
CA SER A 22 21.08 5.39 -11.07
C SER A 22 21.84 6.40 -10.19
N ASN A 23 21.34 7.63 -10.02
CA ASN A 23 22.05 8.66 -9.25
C ASN A 23 22.16 8.25 -7.77
N PRO A 24 23.35 8.18 -7.16
CA PRO A 24 23.51 7.69 -5.79
C PRO A 24 22.87 8.58 -4.73
N ARG A 25 22.63 9.87 -5.03
CA ARG A 25 21.95 10.81 -4.12
C ARG A 25 20.47 10.79 -4.39
N PHE A 26 19.68 10.36 -3.40
CA PHE A 26 18.23 10.28 -3.55
C PHE A 26 17.60 11.66 -3.73
N THR A 27 18.16 12.70 -3.12
CA THR A 27 17.69 14.08 -3.37
C THR A 27 17.76 14.48 -4.85
N ALA A 28 18.87 14.16 -5.54
CA ALA A 28 18.98 14.43 -6.97
C ALA A 28 18.10 13.48 -7.80
N ARG A 29 18.05 12.20 -7.42
CA ARG A 29 17.21 11.18 -8.08
C ARG A 29 15.72 11.54 -8.04
N CYS A 30 15.19 11.87 -6.87
CA CYS A 30 13.80 12.28 -6.67
C CYS A 30 13.48 13.59 -7.41
N SER A 31 14.39 14.57 -7.41
CA SER A 31 14.21 15.84 -8.15
C SER A 31 14.17 15.63 -9.67
N HIS A 32 15.00 14.71 -10.20
CA HIS A 32 14.96 14.32 -11.61
C HIS A 32 13.63 13.68 -11.97
N ILE A 33 13.19 12.68 -11.19
CA ILE A 33 11.92 12.00 -11.41
C ILE A 33 10.74 12.97 -11.31
N GLN A 34 10.77 13.91 -10.34
CA GLN A 34 9.79 14.99 -10.26
C GLN A 34 9.73 15.80 -11.57
N SER A 35 10.88 16.19 -12.11
CA SER A 35 10.96 16.94 -13.38
C SER A 35 10.38 16.11 -14.54
N CYS A 36 10.62 14.80 -14.56
CA CYS A 36 10.00 13.90 -15.53
C CYS A 36 8.49 13.87 -15.39
N ILE A 37 7.96 13.74 -14.18
CA ILE A 37 6.52 13.76 -13.90
C ILE A 37 5.89 15.08 -14.36
N ASP A 38 6.61 16.20 -14.24
CA ASP A 38 6.10 17.53 -14.60
C ASP A 38 6.13 17.82 -16.11
N LEU A 39 7.16 17.34 -16.81
CA LEU A 39 7.46 17.78 -18.17
C LEU A 39 7.16 16.74 -19.25
N LEU A 40 7.09 15.44 -18.90
CA LEU A 40 6.86 14.39 -19.88
C LEU A 40 5.36 14.20 -20.18
N PRO A 41 5.01 13.83 -21.44
CA PRO A 41 3.65 13.47 -21.79
C PRO A 41 3.22 12.17 -21.10
N LEU A 42 1.91 11.98 -20.93
CA LEU A 42 1.34 10.83 -20.21
C LEU A 42 1.75 9.47 -20.80
N LYS A 43 1.92 9.39 -22.12
CA LYS A 43 2.39 8.17 -22.80
C LYS A 43 3.79 7.77 -22.34
N ASP A 44 4.72 8.72 -22.28
CA ASP A 44 6.10 8.46 -21.86
C ASP A 44 6.15 8.13 -20.36
N LEU A 45 5.30 8.77 -19.56
CA LEU A 45 5.14 8.44 -18.14
C LEU A 45 4.58 7.03 -17.93
N HIS A 46 3.63 6.60 -18.78
CA HIS A 46 3.06 5.26 -18.72
C HIS A 46 4.13 4.20 -18.99
N GLU A 47 4.95 4.39 -20.03
CA GLU A 47 6.08 3.50 -20.34
C GLU A 47 7.17 3.52 -19.26
N PHE A 48 7.43 4.70 -18.68
CA PHE A 48 8.44 4.87 -17.64
C PHE A 48 8.06 4.22 -16.30
N PHE A 49 6.79 4.23 -15.92
CA PHE A 49 6.35 3.83 -14.58
C PHE A 49 6.75 2.41 -14.16
N PRO A 50 6.58 1.35 -14.99
CA PRO A 50 7.09 0.01 -14.67
C PRO A 50 8.60 -0.04 -14.48
N HIS A 51 9.36 0.71 -15.28
CA HIS A 51 10.82 0.76 -15.15
C HIS A 51 11.24 1.46 -13.85
N LEU A 52 10.53 2.53 -13.47
CA LEU A 52 10.72 3.19 -12.18
C LEU A 52 10.48 2.21 -11.04
N LEU A 53 9.35 1.49 -11.03
CA LEU A 53 9.03 0.55 -9.95
C LEU A 53 9.99 -0.66 -9.91
N ALA A 54 10.45 -1.15 -11.06
CA ALA A 54 11.51 -2.16 -11.14
C ALA A 54 12.78 -1.68 -10.45
N ASN A 55 13.18 -0.43 -10.70
CA ASN A 55 14.33 0.19 -10.05
C ASN A 55 14.10 0.43 -8.55
N VAL A 56 12.86 0.68 -8.11
CA VAL A 56 12.55 0.89 -6.69
C VAL A 56 12.58 -0.43 -5.92
N PHE A 57 11.83 -1.42 -6.37
CA PHE A 57 11.58 -2.67 -5.64
C PHE A 57 12.57 -3.80 -6.00
N GLY A 58 13.23 -3.72 -7.15
CA GLY A 58 14.26 -4.66 -7.58
C GLY A 58 13.73 -6.03 -8.02
N TYR A 59 12.52 -6.09 -8.60
CA TYR A 59 11.91 -7.35 -9.06
C TYR A 59 12.45 -7.86 -10.39
N ASP A 60 13.18 -7.05 -11.14
CA ASP A 60 13.84 -7.36 -12.43
C ASP A 60 15.26 -7.93 -12.24
N HIS A 61 15.50 -8.62 -11.13
CA HIS A 61 16.82 -9.07 -10.68
C HIS A 61 17.82 -7.95 -10.34
N SER A 62 17.40 -6.68 -10.34
CA SER A 62 18.22 -5.59 -9.81
C SER A 62 18.20 -5.57 -8.26
N GLN A 63 19.16 -4.85 -7.68
CA GLN A 63 19.19 -4.62 -6.22
C GLN A 63 18.11 -3.63 -5.75
N GLY A 64 17.46 -2.94 -6.70
CA GLY A 64 16.50 -1.89 -6.43
C GLY A 64 17.08 -0.72 -5.62
N TRP A 65 16.21 0.03 -4.96
CA TRP A 65 16.60 1.12 -4.06
C TRP A 65 16.90 0.65 -2.62
N GLN A 66 16.90 -0.67 -2.39
CA GLN A 66 17.20 -1.28 -1.09
C GLN A 66 16.37 -0.70 0.07
N LEU A 67 15.05 -0.58 -0.11
CA LEU A 67 14.14 -0.03 0.91
C LEU A 67 14.28 -0.73 2.28
N ARG A 68 14.60 -2.03 2.30
CA ARG A 68 14.91 -2.75 3.55
C ARG A 68 16.20 -2.29 4.21
N GLY A 69 17.23 -1.94 3.44
CA GLY A 69 18.54 -1.50 3.93
C GLY A 69 18.59 -0.03 4.34
N PHE A 70 17.69 0.81 3.80
CA PHE A 70 17.71 2.25 4.00
C PHE A 70 17.26 2.66 5.41
N ASN A 71 18.22 3.03 6.26
CA ASN A 71 18.06 3.31 7.69
C ASN A 71 17.87 4.80 8.01
N ALA A 72 16.85 5.13 8.81
CA ALA A 72 16.49 6.48 9.24
C ALA A 72 17.57 7.25 10.00
N LYS A 73 18.40 6.56 10.77
CA LYS A 73 19.47 7.16 11.59
C LYS A 73 20.78 7.31 10.82
N LEU A 74 21.00 6.50 9.79
CA LEU A 74 22.27 6.46 9.06
C LEU A 74 22.24 7.25 7.75
N HIS A 75 21.07 7.39 7.11
CA HIS A 75 20.97 8.00 5.79
C HIS A 75 20.31 9.37 5.87
N SER A 76 21.04 10.42 5.52
CA SER A 76 20.53 11.81 5.50
C SER A 76 19.41 12.03 4.48
N ASP A 77 19.37 11.21 3.42
CA ASP A 77 18.36 11.26 2.37
C ASP A 77 17.02 10.59 2.78
N PHE A 78 16.91 10.06 4.00
CA PHE A 78 15.71 9.38 4.50
C PHE A 78 14.42 10.20 4.43
N PRO A 79 14.38 11.47 4.90
CA PRO A 79 13.17 12.27 4.80
C PRO A 79 12.77 12.56 3.36
N THR A 80 13.76 12.81 2.49
CA THR A 80 13.54 13.02 1.05
C THR A 80 12.84 11.82 0.42
N LEU A 81 13.37 10.61 0.68
CA LEU A 81 12.85 9.39 0.10
C LEU A 81 11.47 9.03 0.68
N LEU A 82 11.26 9.27 1.97
CA LEU A 82 9.96 9.05 2.63
C LEU A 82 8.90 9.98 2.03
N ASN A 83 9.23 11.27 1.86
CA ASN A 83 8.34 12.26 1.25
C ASN A 83 8.03 11.94 -0.22
N PHE A 84 9.01 11.45 -0.98
CA PHE A 84 8.82 11.04 -2.37
C PHE A 84 7.75 9.96 -2.53
N PHE A 85 7.72 8.98 -1.61
CA PHE A 85 6.76 7.87 -1.61
C PHE A 85 5.50 8.11 -0.78
N SER A 86 5.41 9.23 -0.06
CA SER A 86 4.23 9.56 0.75
C SER A 86 3.00 9.76 -0.14
N PRO A 87 1.76 9.60 0.39
CA PRO A 87 0.52 9.83 -0.35
C PRO A 87 0.41 11.23 -1.00
N ASP A 88 0.99 12.26 -0.36
CA ASP A 88 1.10 13.61 -0.91
C ASP A 88 2.37 13.83 -1.78
N GLY A 89 3.13 12.76 -2.00
CA GLY A 89 4.43 12.75 -2.64
C GLY A 89 4.39 12.60 -4.16
N HIS A 90 5.57 12.60 -4.77
CA HIS A 90 5.71 12.58 -6.23
C HIS A 90 5.22 11.29 -6.87
N ILE A 91 5.40 10.13 -6.20
CA ILE A 91 4.96 8.85 -6.76
C ILE A 91 3.43 8.78 -6.86
N PHE A 92 2.72 9.29 -5.85
CA PHE A 92 1.25 9.31 -5.82
C PHE A 92 0.69 10.30 -6.82
N ARG A 93 1.35 11.46 -6.99
CA ARG A 93 1.03 12.39 -8.06
C ARG A 93 1.22 11.78 -9.46
N LEU A 94 2.26 10.97 -9.65
CA LEU A 94 2.45 10.23 -10.90
C LEU A 94 1.31 9.24 -11.13
N MET A 95 0.97 8.43 -10.12
CA MET A 95 -0.16 7.48 -10.21
C MET A 95 -1.46 8.20 -10.55
N GLY A 96 -1.79 9.31 -9.87
CA GLY A 96 -2.99 10.09 -10.18
C GLY A 96 -3.03 10.65 -11.60
N LYS A 97 -1.88 11.03 -12.18
CA LYS A 97 -1.80 11.39 -13.61
C LYS A 97 -2.08 10.20 -14.53
N LEU A 98 -1.55 9.02 -14.20
CA LEU A 98 -1.70 7.81 -15.00
C LEU A 98 -3.10 7.19 -14.91
N GLU A 99 -3.80 7.39 -13.80
CA GLU A 99 -5.19 6.95 -13.65
C GLU A 99 -6.13 7.71 -14.59
N SER A 100 -5.84 8.98 -14.89
CA SER A 100 -6.65 9.77 -15.83
C SER A 100 -6.67 9.21 -17.26
N THR A 101 -5.75 8.32 -17.61
CA THR A 101 -5.66 7.72 -18.96
C THR A 101 -6.23 6.31 -19.06
N ASN A 102 -6.84 5.78 -17.98
CA ASN A 102 -7.34 4.40 -17.89
C ASN A 102 -6.32 3.35 -18.36
N SER A 103 -5.03 3.62 -18.19
CA SER A 103 -3.98 2.74 -18.66
C SER A 103 -3.71 1.64 -17.62
N LEU A 104 -3.68 0.40 -18.08
CA LEU A 104 -3.47 -0.77 -17.23
C LEU A 104 -2.03 -1.28 -17.32
N TYR A 105 -1.58 -1.88 -16.22
CA TYR A 105 -0.23 -2.40 -16.05
C TYR A 105 -0.27 -3.90 -15.83
N GLU A 106 0.69 -4.58 -16.44
CA GLU A 106 0.81 -6.03 -16.36
C GLU A 106 1.60 -6.47 -15.13
N PHE A 107 0.94 -7.20 -14.22
CA PHE A 107 1.58 -7.82 -13.06
C PHE A 107 1.62 -9.35 -13.21
N PRO A 108 2.77 -10.00 -13.10
CA PRO A 108 2.88 -11.45 -13.34
C PRO A 108 2.19 -12.26 -12.25
N ILE A 109 1.39 -13.25 -12.66
CA ILE A 109 0.69 -14.15 -11.71
C ILE A 109 1.67 -14.99 -10.89
N SER A 110 2.85 -15.27 -11.41
CA SER A 110 3.92 -15.98 -10.68
C SER A 110 4.40 -15.25 -9.41
N CYS A 111 4.12 -13.96 -9.28
CA CYS A 111 4.40 -13.19 -8.06
C CYS A 111 3.30 -13.28 -7.00
N LEU A 112 2.10 -13.78 -7.33
CA LEU A 112 1.01 -13.94 -6.36
C LEU A 112 1.29 -15.08 -5.37
N PRO A 113 0.58 -15.15 -4.23
CA PRO A 113 0.68 -16.30 -3.34
C PRO A 113 0.36 -17.61 -4.06
N THR A 114 1.12 -18.69 -3.78
CA THR A 114 0.94 -20.00 -4.42
C THR A 114 -0.51 -20.50 -4.41
N PRO A 115 -1.28 -20.36 -3.31
CA PRO A 115 -2.68 -20.78 -3.31
C PRO A 115 -3.59 -20.01 -4.27
N THR A 116 -3.22 -18.77 -4.61
CA THR A 116 -3.94 -17.95 -5.58
C THR A 116 -3.55 -18.34 -6.99
N GLN A 117 -2.27 -18.61 -7.25
CA GLN A 117 -1.80 -19.12 -8.54
C GLN A 117 -2.53 -20.43 -8.92
N LEU A 118 -2.63 -21.36 -7.96
CA LEU A 118 -3.35 -22.62 -8.15
C LEU A 118 -4.84 -22.40 -8.41
N SER A 119 -5.50 -21.54 -7.60
CA SER A 119 -6.92 -21.20 -7.80
C SER A 119 -7.19 -20.65 -9.20
N LEU A 120 -6.32 -19.77 -9.71
CA LEU A 120 -6.44 -19.19 -11.05
C LEU A 120 -6.23 -20.24 -12.15
N THR A 121 -5.28 -21.17 -11.96
CA THR A 121 -5.02 -22.27 -12.90
C THR A 121 -6.18 -23.27 -12.95
N GLU A 122 -6.87 -23.47 -11.83
CA GLU A 122 -8.08 -24.29 -11.71
C GLU A 122 -9.35 -23.59 -12.25
N GLY A 123 -9.25 -22.34 -12.70
CA GLY A 123 -10.38 -21.55 -13.21
C GLY A 123 -11.25 -20.89 -12.12
N HIS A 124 -10.87 -21.01 -10.85
CA HIS A 124 -11.53 -20.34 -9.74
C HIS A 124 -10.91 -18.97 -9.49
N VAL A 125 -11.52 -17.91 -10.03
CA VAL A 125 -11.05 -16.53 -9.89
C VAL A 125 -11.57 -15.90 -8.58
N PRO A 126 -10.70 -15.54 -7.61
CA PRO A 126 -11.12 -14.82 -6.41
C PRO A 126 -11.65 -13.42 -6.74
N HIS A 127 -12.58 -12.91 -5.93
CA HIS A 127 -13.23 -11.59 -6.14
C HIS A 127 -12.24 -10.44 -6.39
N LEU A 128 -11.11 -10.41 -5.68
CA LEU A 128 -10.06 -9.38 -5.85
C LEU A 128 -9.55 -9.28 -7.30
N TYR A 129 -9.68 -10.34 -8.10
CA TYR A 129 -9.10 -10.48 -9.44
C TYR A 129 -10.13 -10.64 -10.57
N HIS A 130 -11.44 -10.59 -10.28
CA HIS A 130 -12.49 -10.98 -11.23
C HIS A 130 -12.40 -10.27 -12.59
N ASP A 131 -12.10 -8.96 -12.58
CA ASP A 131 -12.02 -8.13 -13.79
C ASP A 131 -10.57 -7.76 -14.17
N LYS A 132 -9.60 -8.50 -13.62
CA LYS A 132 -8.17 -8.18 -13.73
C LYS A 132 -7.38 -9.27 -14.43
N VAL A 133 -8.00 -10.38 -14.80
CA VAL A 133 -7.31 -11.55 -15.34
C VAL A 133 -8.00 -12.06 -16.60
N ASP A 134 -7.21 -12.45 -17.59
CA ASP A 134 -7.73 -13.13 -18.78
C ASP A 134 -8.18 -14.55 -18.43
N HIS A 135 -9.45 -14.87 -18.70
CA HIS A 135 -10.04 -16.17 -18.38
C HIS A 135 -9.51 -17.34 -19.22
N ILE A 136 -8.84 -17.06 -20.35
CA ILE A 136 -8.38 -18.09 -21.30
C ILE A 136 -6.99 -18.61 -20.93
N SER A 137 -6.09 -17.72 -20.50
CA SER A 137 -4.69 -18.07 -20.17
C SER A 137 -4.12 -17.09 -19.15
N PRO A 138 -4.45 -17.26 -17.85
CA PRO A 138 -4.07 -16.31 -16.81
C PRO A 138 -2.56 -16.38 -16.54
N THR A 139 -1.78 -15.57 -17.25
CA THR A 139 -0.33 -15.40 -16.99
C THR A 139 -0.01 -14.06 -16.32
N LYS A 140 -0.86 -13.06 -16.51
CA LYS A 140 -0.70 -11.69 -16.03
C LYS A 140 -2.03 -11.18 -15.49
N LEU A 141 -1.93 -10.22 -14.57
CA LEU A 141 -3.03 -9.37 -14.14
C LEU A 141 -2.92 -8.00 -14.81
N HIS A 142 -4.05 -7.38 -15.10
CA HIS A 142 -4.16 -6.01 -15.58
C HIS A 142 -4.64 -5.13 -14.43
N LEU A 143 -3.77 -4.23 -13.98
CA LEU A 143 -3.96 -3.41 -12.78
C LEU A 143 -3.93 -1.91 -13.11
N THR A 144 -4.67 -1.10 -12.37
CA THR A 144 -4.50 0.37 -12.38
C THR A 144 -3.12 0.77 -11.86
N ALA A 145 -2.71 2.04 -12.05
CA ALA A 145 -1.41 2.53 -11.58
C ALA A 145 -1.25 2.37 -10.06
N PHE A 146 -2.29 2.71 -9.28
CA PHE A 146 -2.31 2.55 -7.83
C PHE A 146 -2.24 1.08 -7.43
N GLU A 147 -3.08 0.22 -8.00
CA GLU A 147 -3.04 -1.21 -7.70
C GLU A 147 -1.68 -1.82 -8.03
N TYR A 148 -1.12 -1.50 -9.18
CA TYR A 148 0.20 -1.98 -9.60
C TYR A 148 1.29 -1.60 -8.58
N TYR A 149 1.27 -0.37 -8.07
CA TYR A 149 2.18 0.08 -7.03
C TYR A 149 1.97 -0.70 -5.71
N ILE A 150 0.72 -0.81 -5.25
CA ILE A 150 0.40 -1.47 -3.98
C ILE A 150 0.70 -2.98 -4.03
N PHE A 151 0.49 -3.64 -5.18
CA PHE A 151 0.88 -5.02 -5.41
C PHE A 151 2.39 -5.21 -5.28
N HIS A 152 3.20 -4.37 -5.93
CA HIS A 152 4.65 -4.41 -5.80
C HIS A 152 5.12 -4.07 -4.38
N PHE A 153 4.47 -3.11 -3.72
CA PHE A 153 4.76 -2.76 -2.33
C PHE A 153 4.50 -3.94 -1.38
N ALA A 154 3.37 -4.63 -1.53
CA ALA A 154 3.03 -5.79 -0.71
C ALA A 154 3.92 -7.01 -1.02
N TYR A 155 4.17 -7.26 -2.31
CA TYR A 155 5.03 -8.32 -2.79
C TYR A 155 6.48 -8.15 -2.34
N TYR A 156 6.97 -6.92 -2.22
CA TYR A 156 8.35 -6.61 -1.82
C TYR A 156 8.76 -7.37 -0.55
N LEU A 157 7.91 -7.42 0.48
CA LEU A 157 8.20 -8.15 1.71
C LEU A 157 8.47 -9.64 1.46
N ILE A 158 7.63 -10.28 0.66
CA ILE A 158 7.72 -11.70 0.32
C ILE A 158 8.95 -11.95 -0.55
N PHE A 159 9.19 -11.08 -1.53
CA PHE A 159 10.35 -11.16 -2.41
C PHE A 159 11.68 -10.98 -1.66
N GLN A 160 11.74 -10.12 -0.65
CA GLN A 160 12.97 -9.96 0.16
C GLN A 160 13.32 -11.22 0.97
N GLN A 161 12.33 -12.05 1.33
CA GLN A 161 12.58 -13.29 2.06
C GLN A 161 13.22 -14.38 1.20
N THR A 162 13.05 -14.32 -0.12
CA THR A 162 13.67 -15.29 -1.04
C THR A 162 15.14 -14.97 -1.33
N LYS A 163 15.58 -13.74 -1.03
CA LYS A 163 16.98 -13.33 -1.18
C LYS A 163 17.81 -13.83 0.02
N PRO A 164 19.01 -14.37 -0.20
CA PRO A 164 19.92 -14.71 0.89
C PRO A 164 20.23 -13.46 1.72
N GLN A 165 19.85 -13.47 3.01
CA GLN A 165 20.17 -12.38 3.93
C GLN A 165 21.67 -12.37 4.24
N PRO A 166 22.40 -11.27 4.00
CA PRO A 166 23.74 -11.11 4.55
C PRO A 166 23.68 -10.90 6.08
N ALA A 167 24.72 -11.35 6.78
CA ALA A 167 24.83 -11.38 8.25
C ALA A 167 24.83 -9.98 8.94
N PRO A 168 25.01 -9.91 10.28
CA PRO A 168 24.12 -9.31 11.28
C PRO A 168 24.09 -7.76 11.36
N THR A 169 24.64 -7.03 10.39
CA THR A 169 24.52 -5.55 10.30
C THR A 169 23.21 -5.11 9.63
N ALA A 170 22.17 -5.95 9.72
CA ALA A 170 20.87 -5.64 9.16
C ALA A 170 20.26 -4.44 9.89
N THR A 171 19.89 -3.40 9.14
CA THR A 171 19.09 -2.27 9.62
C THR A 171 17.93 -2.81 10.46
N PRO A 172 17.71 -2.36 11.71
CA PRO A 172 16.53 -2.76 12.47
C PRO A 172 15.27 -2.46 11.68
N LEU A 173 14.28 -3.38 11.70
CA LEU A 173 13.04 -3.21 10.92
C LEU A 173 12.35 -1.88 11.25
N GLN A 174 12.33 -1.49 12.54
CA GLN A 174 11.78 -0.21 12.98
C GLN A 174 12.49 1.02 12.40
N ASP A 175 13.76 0.90 11.99
CA ASP A 175 14.56 1.99 11.45
C ASP A 175 14.58 1.98 9.90
N CYS A 176 14.02 0.97 9.22
CA CYS A 176 14.05 0.87 7.76
C CYS A 176 12.93 1.67 7.07
N ILE A 177 13.17 2.18 5.86
CA ILE A 177 12.20 3.03 5.17
C ILE A 177 10.94 2.27 4.76
N TYR A 178 11.04 0.99 4.40
CA TYR A 178 9.86 0.18 4.05
C TYR A 178 8.85 0.09 5.21
N SER A 179 9.36 -0.10 6.44
CA SER A 179 8.55 -0.12 7.67
C SER A 179 7.89 1.23 7.94
N HIS A 180 8.58 2.34 7.70
CA HIS A 180 8.00 3.67 7.87
C HIS A 180 6.95 3.99 6.79
N LEU A 181 7.17 3.57 5.54
CA LEU A 181 6.20 3.73 4.47
C LEU A 181 4.91 2.97 4.74
N LEU A 182 5.02 1.75 5.30
CA LEU A 182 3.85 1.01 5.77
C LEU A 182 3.05 1.84 6.78
N ASP A 183 3.72 2.44 7.77
CA ASP A 183 3.05 3.25 8.78
C ASP A 183 2.40 4.50 8.15
N VAL A 184 3.07 5.16 7.21
CA VAL A 184 2.51 6.29 6.46
C VAL A 184 1.26 5.88 5.70
N TYR A 185 1.28 4.74 5.00
CA TYR A 185 0.11 4.26 4.25
C TYR A 185 -1.03 3.83 5.16
N LEU A 186 -0.74 3.07 6.21
CA LEU A 186 -1.75 2.68 7.18
C LEU A 186 -2.40 3.90 7.84
N ASN A 187 -1.63 4.93 8.21
CA ASN A 187 -2.19 6.15 8.79
C ASN A 187 -3.02 6.97 7.80
N HIS A 188 -2.63 6.99 6.52
CA HIS A 188 -3.34 7.74 5.49
C HIS A 188 -4.64 7.05 5.06
N PHE A 189 -4.57 5.76 4.73
CA PHE A 189 -5.70 5.00 4.19
C PHE A 189 -6.61 4.40 5.28
N LEU A 190 -6.08 4.13 6.48
CA LEU A 190 -6.80 3.56 7.62
C LEU A 190 -6.59 4.41 8.88
N PRO A 191 -7.04 5.68 8.90
CA PRO A 191 -6.77 6.60 9.99
C PRO A 191 -7.29 6.06 11.34
N PRO A 192 -6.42 5.87 12.35
CA PRO A 192 -6.78 5.25 13.64
C PRO A 192 -7.93 5.92 14.41
N LEU A 193 -8.18 7.21 14.18
CA LEU A 193 -9.26 7.97 14.81
C LEU A 193 -10.58 7.89 14.04
N GLY A 194 -10.63 7.11 12.97
CA GLY A 194 -11.85 6.88 12.20
C GLY A 194 -12.32 8.08 11.37
N THR A 195 -11.52 9.12 11.20
CA THR A 195 -11.81 10.23 10.27
C THR A 195 -10.89 10.14 9.08
N LEU A 196 -11.43 9.81 7.90
CA LEU A 196 -10.71 9.96 6.64
C LEU A 196 -10.32 11.44 6.46
N PRO A 197 -9.08 11.79 6.08
CA PRO A 197 -8.63 13.18 5.98
C PRO A 197 -9.51 14.08 5.09
N PRO A 198 -9.70 15.37 5.44
CA PRO A 198 -10.46 16.33 4.63
C PRO A 198 -9.88 16.64 3.24
N ALA A 199 -8.61 16.31 2.97
CA ALA A 199 -8.01 16.40 1.62
C ALA A 199 -8.69 15.44 0.62
N LEU A 200 -9.41 14.45 1.14
CA LEU A 200 -10.30 13.55 0.42
C LEU A 200 -11.76 14.06 0.39
N MET A 201 -11.99 15.29 0.88
CA MET A 201 -13.34 15.83 1.06
C MET A 201 -13.61 17.13 0.31
N MET A 202 -12.64 17.98 -0.04
CA MET A 202 -12.82 19.11 -0.98
C MET A 202 -11.50 19.68 -1.52
N THR A 203 -11.37 19.79 -2.86
CA THR A 203 -10.69 20.93 -3.47
C THR A 203 -11.75 21.83 -4.13
N SER A 204 -12.08 22.93 -3.47
CA SER A 204 -12.75 24.03 -4.14
C SER A 204 -12.29 25.33 -3.49
N LYS A 205 -11.42 26.03 -4.21
CA LYS A 205 -11.21 27.46 -4.00
C LYS A 205 -12.51 28.15 -4.37
N GLN A 206 -13.19 28.81 -3.43
CA GLN A 206 -13.81 30.11 -3.72
C GLN A 206 -13.66 31.06 -2.55
N GLN A 207 -12.81 32.05 -2.82
CA GLN A 207 -12.66 33.33 -2.15
C GLN A 207 -13.76 34.26 -2.70
N GLY A 208 -14.52 34.93 -1.83
CA GLY A 208 -15.43 36.00 -2.25
C GLY A 208 -16.56 36.30 -1.25
N SER A 209 -16.39 37.39 -0.50
CA SER A 209 -17.34 37.92 0.49
C SER A 209 -18.36 38.92 -0.17
N PRO A 210 -19.20 39.69 0.55
CA PRO A 210 -20.67 39.56 0.51
C PRO A 210 -21.40 40.79 -0.08
N HIS A 211 -22.44 40.64 -0.92
CA HIS A 211 -23.44 41.71 -1.12
C HIS A 211 -24.84 41.21 -1.57
N HIS A 212 -25.80 41.48 -0.68
CA HIS A 212 -27.21 41.87 -0.79
C HIS A 212 -28.07 41.79 -2.10
N HIS A 213 -29.29 41.27 -1.86
CA HIS A 213 -30.66 41.64 -2.31
C HIS A 213 -31.26 40.99 -3.58
N GLY A 214 -32.36 40.25 -3.37
CA GLY A 214 -33.39 39.96 -4.39
C GLY A 214 -34.18 38.67 -4.14
N TYR A 215 -35.35 38.78 -3.51
CA TYR A 215 -36.32 37.70 -3.32
C TYR A 215 -37.02 37.29 -4.63
N THR A 216 -37.11 35.97 -4.91
CA THR A 216 -38.26 35.29 -5.55
C THR A 216 -38.20 33.76 -5.33
N PRO A 217 -39.25 33.11 -4.78
CA PRO A 217 -39.54 31.68 -4.98
C PRO A 217 -40.86 31.49 -5.77
N PRO A 218 -41.30 30.25 -6.10
CA PRO A 218 -40.58 29.00 -6.39
C PRO A 218 -41.05 28.36 -7.72
N GLU A 219 -40.25 27.53 -8.38
CA GLU A 219 -40.76 26.33 -9.09
C GLU A 219 -39.64 25.37 -9.56
N LEU A 220 -39.80 24.12 -9.12
CA LEU A 220 -39.43 22.86 -9.78
C LEU A 220 -38.20 22.84 -10.70
N ARG A 221 -37.04 22.49 -10.13
CA ARG A 221 -36.04 21.70 -10.87
C ARG A 221 -35.41 20.65 -9.97
N ALA A 222 -35.95 19.45 -10.08
CA ALA A 222 -35.34 18.23 -9.57
C ALA A 222 -34.12 17.86 -10.43
N GLY A 223 -33.08 17.35 -9.76
CA GLY A 223 -32.12 16.38 -10.29
C GLY A 223 -30.95 16.95 -11.10
N GLY A 224 -29.74 16.90 -10.54
CA GLY A 224 -28.52 17.08 -11.32
C GLY A 224 -27.23 17.40 -10.55
N GLY A 225 -27.11 17.06 -9.26
CA GLY A 225 -25.93 17.42 -8.46
C GLY A 225 -25.36 16.32 -7.56
N THR A 226 -25.92 15.11 -7.56
CA THR A 226 -25.58 14.07 -6.57
C THR A 226 -24.56 13.02 -7.03
N GLU A 227 -24.37 12.84 -8.35
CA GLU A 227 -23.51 11.77 -8.88
C GLU A 227 -22.01 12.14 -8.86
N ALA A 228 -21.64 13.34 -9.31
CA ALA A 228 -20.23 13.78 -9.34
C ALA A 228 -19.59 13.87 -7.93
N HIS A 229 -20.38 14.19 -6.90
CA HIS A 229 -19.91 14.23 -5.51
C HIS A 229 -19.85 12.86 -4.83
N ALA A 230 -20.53 11.83 -5.38
CA ALA A 230 -20.45 10.46 -4.88
C ALA A 230 -19.19 9.77 -5.41
N GLU A 231 -18.90 9.90 -6.71
CA GLU A 231 -17.72 9.30 -7.35
C GLU A 231 -16.39 9.81 -6.74
N GLU A 232 -16.29 11.11 -6.43
CA GLU A 232 -15.08 11.69 -5.83
C GLU A 232 -14.87 11.24 -4.36
N ARG A 233 -15.94 10.82 -3.66
CA ARG A 233 -15.89 10.31 -2.27
C ARG A 233 -15.63 8.81 -2.18
N GLU A 234 -15.87 8.06 -3.25
CA GLU A 234 -15.66 6.60 -3.29
C GLU A 234 -14.19 6.24 -3.55
N ALA A 235 -13.47 7.03 -4.36
CA ALA A 235 -12.08 6.75 -4.72
C ALA A 235 -11.14 6.50 -3.51
N PRO A 236 -11.18 7.28 -2.41
CA PRO A 236 -10.31 7.04 -1.26
C PRO A 236 -10.64 5.77 -0.47
N LEU A 237 -11.94 5.41 -0.41
CA LEU A 237 -12.40 4.20 0.25
C LEU A 237 -11.98 2.96 -0.55
N VAL A 238 -12.12 3.02 -1.88
CA VAL A 238 -11.65 1.98 -2.79
C VAL A 238 -10.14 1.78 -2.66
N GLN A 239 -9.36 2.87 -2.59
CA GLN A 239 -7.91 2.77 -2.38
C GLN A 239 -7.55 2.13 -1.02
N ALA A 240 -8.26 2.48 0.05
CA ALA A 240 -8.07 1.88 1.36
C ALA A 240 -8.44 0.38 1.37
N GLU A 241 -9.52 0.01 0.70
CA GLU A 241 -9.94 -1.37 0.53
C GLU A 241 -8.90 -2.18 -0.26
N VAL A 242 -8.45 -1.67 -1.40
CA VAL A 242 -7.38 -2.27 -2.21
C VAL A 242 -6.12 -2.47 -1.39
N LEU A 243 -5.68 -1.46 -0.63
CA LEU A 243 -4.52 -1.60 0.26
C LEU A 243 -4.67 -2.77 1.22
N VAL A 244 -5.78 -2.83 1.97
CA VAL A 244 -6.01 -3.89 2.95
C VAL A 244 -6.08 -5.26 2.28
N GLN A 245 -6.87 -5.39 1.21
CA GLN A 245 -7.04 -6.66 0.51
C GLN A 245 -5.71 -7.18 -0.03
N VAL A 246 -4.89 -6.31 -0.63
CA VAL A 246 -3.59 -6.68 -1.20
C VAL A 246 -2.57 -7.02 -0.12
N LEU A 247 -2.45 -6.24 0.96
CA LEU A 247 -1.57 -6.59 2.08
C LEU A 247 -1.95 -7.94 2.69
N VAL A 248 -3.24 -8.17 2.92
CA VAL A 248 -3.77 -9.43 3.46
C VAL A 248 -3.55 -10.59 2.48
N GLU A 249 -3.69 -10.37 1.18
CA GLU A 249 -3.40 -11.35 0.15
C GLU A 249 -1.94 -11.79 0.19
N PHE A 250 -1.00 -10.86 0.05
CA PHE A 250 0.41 -11.23 -0.01
C PHE A 250 0.94 -11.71 1.34
N TRP A 251 0.46 -11.18 2.46
CA TRP A 251 1.06 -11.49 3.76
C TRP A 251 0.41 -12.68 4.47
N LEU A 252 -0.87 -12.97 4.23
CA LEU A 252 -1.58 -14.04 4.96
C LEU A 252 -1.95 -15.25 4.09
N ASN A 253 -2.01 -15.10 2.77
CA ASN A 253 -2.48 -16.16 1.86
C ASN A 253 -1.34 -17.01 1.24
N GLN A 254 -0.16 -17.04 1.88
CA GLN A 254 0.99 -17.81 1.37
C GLN A 254 0.84 -19.33 1.53
N ASN A 255 0.12 -19.77 2.57
CA ASN A 255 -0.05 -21.19 2.90
C ASN A 255 -1.54 -21.53 3.01
N LYS A 256 -2.16 -22.06 1.95
CA LYS A 256 -3.48 -22.72 2.07
C LYS A 256 -3.32 -24.20 2.37
N TYR A 257 -4.19 -24.69 3.25
CA TYR A 257 -4.36 -26.10 3.52
C TYR A 257 -5.30 -26.72 2.46
N ASN A 258 -4.75 -27.42 1.47
CA ASN A 258 -5.55 -28.27 0.58
C ASN A 258 -5.73 -29.65 1.24
N GLY A 259 -6.92 -29.89 1.77
CA GLY A 259 -7.29 -31.17 2.41
C GLY A 259 -7.67 -32.28 1.44
N ARG A 260 -7.40 -32.19 0.14
CA ARG A 260 -7.74 -33.24 -0.83
C ARG A 260 -6.65 -33.42 -1.89
N HIS A 261 -6.11 -34.64 -1.87
CA HIS A 261 -5.34 -35.36 -2.88
C HIS A 261 -4.08 -34.73 -3.51
N GLY A 262 -2.97 -35.45 -3.31
CA GLY A 262 -2.01 -35.69 -4.39
C GLY A 262 -0.79 -34.79 -4.40
N ASP A 263 0.02 -34.83 -3.34
CA ASP A 263 1.44 -35.22 -3.40
C ASP A 263 2.17 -34.65 -2.17
N ILE A 264 2.31 -35.49 -1.15
CA ILE A 264 2.85 -35.11 0.17
C ILE A 264 4.32 -34.66 0.05
N LEU A 265 5.04 -35.12 -0.98
CA LEU A 265 6.45 -34.83 -1.21
C LEU A 265 6.65 -33.49 -1.95
N ALA A 266 5.85 -33.20 -2.98
CA ALA A 266 5.89 -31.90 -3.67
C ALA A 266 5.42 -30.75 -2.76
N GLN A 267 4.42 -31.00 -1.91
CA GLN A 267 3.96 -30.03 -0.92
C GLN A 267 4.93 -29.80 0.24
N ALA A 268 5.94 -30.65 0.45
CA ALA A 268 6.91 -30.51 1.52
C ALA A 268 8.11 -29.62 1.12
N GLN A 269 8.42 -29.50 -0.17
CA GLN A 269 9.62 -28.80 -0.65
C GLN A 269 9.42 -27.30 -0.95
N ASN A 270 8.18 -26.82 -1.11
CA ASN A 270 7.85 -25.43 -1.47
C ASN A 270 7.01 -24.69 -0.42
N ARG A 271 7.23 -25.00 0.85
CA ARG A 271 6.44 -24.44 1.95
C ARG A 271 7.00 -23.09 2.39
N PHE A 272 6.20 -22.04 2.20
CA PHE A 272 6.53 -20.71 2.69
C PHE A 272 6.54 -20.70 4.22
N VAL A 273 7.66 -20.34 4.84
CA VAL A 273 7.77 -20.18 6.29
C VAL A 273 8.00 -18.69 6.58
N PRO A 274 7.08 -18.01 7.29
CA PRO A 274 7.23 -16.58 7.55
C PRO A 274 8.44 -16.34 8.46
N ASN A 275 9.32 -15.42 8.08
CA ASN A 275 10.41 -15.00 8.95
C ASN A 275 9.93 -13.99 10.02
N GLU A 276 10.83 -13.62 10.94
CA GLU A 276 10.58 -12.63 11.99
C GLU A 276 10.00 -11.32 11.45
N GLU A 277 10.56 -10.77 10.38
CA GLU A 277 10.14 -9.49 9.82
C GLU A 277 8.69 -9.54 9.31
N HIS A 278 8.32 -10.63 8.66
CA HIS A 278 6.96 -10.82 8.17
C HIS A 278 5.96 -10.98 9.30
N LEU A 279 6.30 -11.68 10.38
CA LEU A 279 5.46 -11.76 11.58
C LEU A 279 5.26 -10.38 12.22
N LEU A 280 6.34 -9.59 12.34
CA LEU A 280 6.29 -8.24 12.92
C LEU A 280 5.44 -7.26 12.09
N LEU A 281 5.61 -7.24 10.77
CA LEU A 281 4.81 -6.36 9.90
C LEU A 281 3.35 -6.81 9.82
N THR A 282 3.10 -8.13 9.81
CA THR A 282 1.75 -8.68 9.90
C THR A 282 1.07 -8.28 11.21
N ARG A 283 1.78 -8.37 12.34
CA ARG A 283 1.28 -7.92 13.64
C ARG A 283 0.98 -6.43 13.62
N ARG A 284 1.82 -5.63 12.98
CA ARG A 284 1.58 -4.19 12.83
C ARG A 284 0.32 -3.90 12.03
N LEU A 285 0.11 -4.59 10.90
CA LEU A 285 -1.12 -4.48 10.12
C LEU A 285 -2.36 -4.82 10.96
N VAL A 286 -2.37 -5.98 11.64
CA VAL A 286 -3.51 -6.42 12.47
C VAL A 286 -3.78 -5.42 13.60
N ARG A 287 -2.74 -4.96 14.28
CA ARG A 287 -2.83 -3.93 15.32
C ARG A 287 -3.44 -2.64 14.78
N HIS A 288 -2.97 -2.16 13.63
CA HIS A 288 -3.45 -0.93 13.02
C HIS A 288 -4.91 -1.04 12.59
N VAL A 289 -5.28 -2.19 12.01
CA VAL A 289 -6.67 -2.48 11.67
C VAL A 289 -7.55 -2.45 12.92
N HIS A 290 -7.13 -3.02 14.05
CA HIS A 290 -7.91 -2.92 15.28
C HIS A 290 -8.10 -1.46 15.72
N TYR A 291 -7.06 -0.62 15.67
CA TYR A 291 -7.23 0.81 15.94
C TYR A 291 -8.21 1.46 14.96
N PHE A 292 -8.13 1.16 13.67
CA PHE A 292 -9.03 1.72 12.67
C PHE A 292 -10.50 1.28 12.88
N THR A 293 -10.73 0.00 13.18
CA THR A 293 -12.09 -0.55 13.37
C THR A 293 -12.70 -0.13 14.70
N ASN A 294 -11.88 0.05 15.74
CA ASN A 294 -12.32 0.47 17.08
C ASN A 294 -12.25 2.00 17.26
N GLY A 295 -11.60 2.71 16.34
CA GLY A 295 -11.43 4.15 16.35
C GLY A 295 -12.77 4.82 16.52
N SER A 296 -12.99 5.41 17.69
CA SER A 296 -14.31 5.84 18.12
C SER A 296 -14.86 6.93 17.20
N ALA A 297 -15.86 6.56 16.42
CA ALA A 297 -16.81 7.50 15.84
C ALA A 297 -17.76 8.11 16.90
N SER A 298 -17.71 7.64 18.15
CA SER A 298 -18.70 7.89 19.21
C SER A 298 -18.74 9.32 19.78
N GLY A 299 -17.97 10.27 19.26
CA GLY A 299 -17.94 11.65 19.76
C GLY A 299 -18.07 12.75 18.72
N SER A 300 -18.02 12.42 17.41
CA SER A 300 -18.15 13.43 16.36
C SER A 300 -19.58 13.45 15.84
N PRO A 301 -20.32 14.58 15.97
CA PRO A 301 -21.65 14.73 15.40
C PRO A 301 -21.68 14.58 13.87
N TYR A 302 -20.51 14.59 13.22
CA TYR A 302 -20.35 14.44 11.77
C TYR A 302 -20.25 12.98 11.29
N ASN A 303 -20.18 11.97 12.19
CA ASN A 303 -20.05 10.57 11.77
C ASN A 303 -21.33 9.95 11.21
N PHE A 304 -22.50 10.53 11.52
CA PHE A 304 -23.76 10.17 10.85
C PHE A 304 -23.76 10.52 9.35
N LEU A 305 -22.72 11.20 8.85
CA LEU A 305 -22.64 11.65 7.46
C LEU A 305 -21.90 10.68 6.53
N ASN A 306 -21.35 9.55 7.01
CA ASN A 306 -20.68 8.59 6.11
C ASN A 306 -20.88 7.09 6.47
N PRO A 307 -22.05 6.51 6.18
CA PRO A 307 -22.37 5.09 6.39
C PRO A 307 -21.39 4.12 5.70
N LEU A 308 -20.89 4.46 4.51
CA LEU A 308 -20.00 3.60 3.71
C LEU A 308 -18.68 3.30 4.43
N THR A 309 -18.17 4.27 5.20
CA THR A 309 -16.93 4.08 5.97
C THR A 309 -17.15 3.14 7.16
N ASP A 310 -18.35 3.15 7.76
CA ASP A 310 -18.69 2.26 8.88
C ASP A 310 -18.91 0.82 8.41
N ASP A 311 -19.59 0.63 7.27
CA ASP A 311 -19.75 -0.68 6.64
C ASP A 311 -18.40 -1.29 6.25
N PHE A 312 -17.49 -0.50 5.66
CA PHE A 312 -16.12 -0.93 5.39
C PHE A 312 -15.37 -1.33 6.66
N ARG A 313 -15.40 -0.52 7.73
CA ARG A 313 -14.76 -0.88 9.02
C ARG A 313 -15.22 -2.22 9.54
N ARG A 314 -16.54 -2.44 9.53
CA ARG A 314 -17.15 -3.67 10.04
C ARG A 314 -16.83 -4.88 9.17
N SER A 315 -16.55 -4.68 7.87
CA SER A 315 -16.26 -5.75 6.94
C SER A 315 -14.78 -6.21 6.98
N ILE A 316 -13.82 -5.33 7.28
CA ILE A 316 -12.38 -5.64 7.16
C ILE A 316 -11.98 -6.92 7.90
N ILE A 317 -12.28 -7.00 9.21
CA ILE A 317 -11.87 -8.13 10.05
C ILE A 317 -12.56 -9.43 9.61
N PRO A 318 -13.91 -9.52 9.55
CA PRO A 318 -14.59 -10.77 9.22
C PRO A 318 -14.34 -11.22 7.77
N THR A 319 -14.30 -10.29 6.82
CA THR A 319 -14.21 -10.61 5.39
C THR A 319 -12.77 -10.86 4.95
N PHE A 320 -11.84 -9.99 5.30
CA PHE A 320 -10.47 -10.05 4.77
C PHE A 320 -9.53 -10.80 5.71
N ILE A 321 -9.52 -10.46 7.01
CA ILE A 321 -8.45 -10.90 7.92
C ILE A 321 -8.74 -12.26 8.56
N HIS A 322 -9.92 -12.47 9.14
CA HIS A 322 -10.20 -13.56 10.08
C HIS A 322 -9.76 -14.94 9.56
N LYS A 323 -10.30 -15.35 8.40
CA LYS A 323 -10.05 -16.68 7.83
C LYS A 323 -8.59 -16.86 7.43
N ARG A 324 -7.99 -15.84 6.79
CA ARG A 324 -6.61 -15.90 6.28
C ARG A 324 -5.60 -15.91 7.42
N LEU A 325 -5.80 -15.06 8.42
CA LEU A 325 -4.97 -15.00 9.62
C LEU A 325 -5.05 -16.29 10.43
N TYR A 326 -6.23 -16.91 10.54
CA TYR A 326 -6.37 -18.21 11.20
C TYR A 326 -5.48 -19.29 10.55
N TYR A 327 -5.54 -19.44 9.22
CA TYR A 327 -4.68 -20.41 8.53
C TYR A 327 -3.21 -20.07 8.65
N PHE A 328 -2.86 -18.78 8.53
CA PHE A 328 -1.50 -18.29 8.70
C PHE A 328 -0.95 -18.62 10.09
N LEU A 329 -1.70 -18.33 11.15
CA LEU A 329 -1.32 -18.63 12.54
C LEU A 329 -1.24 -20.13 12.79
N ARG A 330 -2.25 -20.90 12.36
CA ARG A 330 -2.26 -22.36 12.51
C ARG A 330 -1.05 -23.01 11.85
N TYR A 331 -0.69 -22.53 10.66
CA TYR A 331 0.51 -22.98 9.96
C TYR A 331 1.78 -22.58 10.72
N SER A 332 1.87 -21.32 11.13
CA SER A 332 3.00 -20.76 11.88
C SER A 332 3.25 -21.54 13.17
N PHE A 333 2.21 -21.80 13.98
CA PHE A 333 2.30 -22.60 15.20
C PHE A 333 2.76 -24.05 14.97
N ARG A 334 2.53 -24.61 13.78
CA ARG A 334 2.91 -25.99 13.46
C ARG A 334 4.33 -26.12 12.93
N HIS A 335 4.83 -25.09 12.26
CA HIS A 335 6.04 -25.20 11.43
C HIS A 335 7.20 -24.30 11.87
N LEU A 336 6.95 -23.24 12.64
CA LEU A 336 8.05 -22.42 13.16
C LEU A 336 8.76 -23.10 14.33
N PRO A 337 10.08 -22.89 14.46
CA PRO A 337 10.84 -23.42 15.58
C PRO A 337 10.35 -22.79 16.89
N LEU A 338 10.47 -23.55 17.99
CA LEU A 338 10.13 -23.10 19.36
C LEU A 338 11.24 -22.21 19.97
N ASP A 339 11.97 -21.48 19.15
CA ASP A 339 13.01 -20.54 19.58
C ASP A 339 12.41 -19.12 19.76
N ASN A 340 13.26 -18.09 19.75
CA ASN A 340 12.82 -16.71 19.89
C ASN A 340 11.80 -16.27 18.82
N THR A 341 11.73 -16.94 17.66
CA THR A 341 10.76 -16.63 16.61
C THR A 341 9.32 -16.99 17.00
N PHE A 342 9.14 -17.99 17.87
CA PHE A 342 7.81 -18.40 18.36
C PHE A 342 7.08 -17.27 19.10
N ARG A 343 7.85 -16.45 19.84
CA ARG A 343 7.30 -15.29 20.55
C ARG A 343 6.57 -14.35 19.60
N TYR A 344 7.08 -14.11 18.40
CA TYR A 344 6.44 -13.22 17.42
C TYR A 344 5.09 -13.77 16.92
N VAL A 345 4.97 -15.09 16.79
CA VAL A 345 3.69 -15.74 16.43
C VAL A 345 2.67 -15.60 17.55
N LEU A 346 3.08 -15.84 18.80
CA LEU A 346 2.23 -15.63 19.97
C LEU A 346 1.79 -14.17 20.09
N GLU A 347 2.72 -13.24 19.90
CA GLU A 347 2.46 -11.82 19.93
C GLU A 347 1.47 -11.39 18.85
N LEU A 348 1.57 -11.93 17.63
CA LEU A 348 0.61 -11.72 16.56
C LEU A 348 -0.78 -12.29 16.94
N TRP A 349 -0.83 -13.51 17.47
CA TRP A 349 -2.07 -14.12 17.91
C TRP A 349 -2.75 -13.32 19.02
N LEU A 350 -2.01 -12.90 20.05
CA LEU A 350 -2.52 -12.06 21.14
C LEU A 350 -3.02 -10.71 20.65
N THR A 351 -2.31 -10.09 19.69
CA THR A 351 -2.76 -8.85 19.04
C THR A 351 -4.13 -9.03 18.39
N TYR A 352 -4.34 -10.17 17.73
CA TYR A 352 -5.59 -10.44 17.05
C TYR A 352 -6.76 -10.75 17.99
N ILE A 353 -6.53 -11.54 19.04
CA ILE A 353 -7.61 -11.96 19.95
C ILE A 353 -7.96 -10.93 21.02
N GLN A 354 -7.18 -9.84 21.15
CA GLN A 354 -7.38 -8.78 22.15
C GLN A 354 -7.70 -7.41 21.50
N PRO A 355 -8.74 -7.29 20.67
CA PRO A 355 -9.06 -6.03 19.97
C PRO A 355 -9.30 -4.86 20.95
N TRP A 356 -9.85 -5.11 22.13
CA TRP A 356 -10.16 -4.09 23.15
C TRP A 356 -8.92 -3.33 23.68
N ARG A 357 -7.70 -3.84 23.42
CA ARG A 357 -6.44 -3.13 23.75
C ARG A 357 -6.13 -1.98 22.80
N TYR A 358 -6.84 -1.87 21.68
CA TYR A 358 -6.56 -0.94 20.59
C TYR A 358 -7.75 -0.01 20.35
N THR A 359 -8.00 0.92 21.27
CA THR A 359 -9.14 1.86 21.21
C THR A 359 -8.68 3.33 21.09
N ASP A 360 -7.55 3.68 21.71
CA ASP A 360 -6.95 5.02 21.63
C ASP A 360 -5.48 4.90 21.17
N PRO A 361 -5.13 5.41 19.97
CA PRO A 361 -3.74 5.40 19.49
C PRO A 361 -2.84 6.36 20.27
N LEU A 362 -3.39 7.42 20.88
CA LEU A 362 -2.66 8.44 21.66
C LEU A 362 -2.47 8.02 23.12
N ARG A 363 -3.37 7.17 23.63
CA ARG A 363 -3.26 6.53 24.96
C ARG A 363 -3.22 5.02 24.80
N PRO A 364 -2.12 4.46 24.26
CA PRO A 364 -1.94 3.02 24.28
C PRO A 364 -2.06 2.54 25.73
N SER A 365 -2.82 1.46 25.96
CA SER A 365 -2.93 0.83 27.28
C SER A 365 -1.53 0.60 27.88
N SER A 366 -1.40 0.64 29.21
CA SER A 366 -0.10 0.50 29.89
C SER A 366 0.70 -0.73 29.44
N GLU A 367 0.03 -1.82 29.07
CA GLU A 367 0.62 -3.05 28.50
C GLU A 367 1.10 -2.91 27.03
N ASN A 368 0.59 -1.92 26.28
CA ASN A 368 1.01 -1.65 24.90
C ASN A 368 2.36 -0.89 24.84
N LYS A 369 2.74 -0.14 25.89
CA LYS A 369 4.04 0.55 25.97
C LYS A 369 5.20 -0.45 26.10
N GLU A 370 5.05 -1.48 26.92
CA GLU A 370 6.05 -2.56 27.02
C GLU A 370 6.22 -3.30 25.69
N SER A 371 5.15 -3.48 24.92
CA SER A 371 5.20 -4.16 23.61
C SER A 371 5.89 -3.37 22.50
N LEU A 372 6.11 -2.05 22.69
CA LEU A 372 6.67 -1.12 21.70
C LEU A 372 8.10 -0.70 22.05
N GLU A 373 8.43 -0.62 23.34
CA GLU A 373 9.75 -0.20 23.83
C GLU A 373 10.58 -1.36 24.40
N SER A 374 9.95 -2.44 24.88
CA SER A 374 10.68 -3.62 25.35
C SER A 374 10.87 -4.61 24.19
N LEU A 375 11.85 -4.32 23.35
CA LEU A 375 12.68 -5.35 22.75
C LEU A 375 13.92 -5.53 23.63
N PRO A 376 13.89 -6.31 24.73
CA PRO A 376 15.13 -6.83 25.27
C PRO A 376 15.73 -7.76 24.21
N ARG A 377 16.84 -7.32 23.63
CA ARG A 377 17.79 -8.22 22.98
C ARG A 377 18.25 -9.20 24.06
N ARG A 378 17.93 -10.48 23.88
CA ARG A 378 18.35 -11.64 24.68
C ARG A 378 17.39 -12.04 25.81
N TRP A 379 16.89 -13.26 25.67
CA TRP A 379 16.83 -14.25 26.73
C TRP A 379 17.69 -15.42 26.27
#